data_AF-A0A2V9NGQ9-F1
#
_entry.id   AF-A0A2V9NGQ9-F1
#
_cell.length_a   1.000
_cell.length_b   1.000
_cell.length_c   1.000
_cell.angle_alpha   90.00
_cell.angle_beta   90.00
_cell.angle_gamma   90.00
#
_symmetry.space_group_name_H-M   'P 1'
#
loop_
_entity.id
_entity.type
_entity.pdbx_description
1 polymer ?
#
loop_
_entity_poly.entity_id
_entity_poly.type
_entity_poly.pdbx_seq_one_letter_code
_entity_poly.pdbx_strand_id
1 'polypeptide(L)'
;MNCGEFEQVLPDYLEGSQNPDQQAHLKTCSACSDLLADLNLISSQAVLLRESDEPSTRVWNLLESQLRREGLIHAPTLPRPSWHESLQRWRAAWVIPAAAAMIIAAGIKLYHPTRAGDSSTVARQSAPAPPTPKISAEDTAILNTVAA
;
A
#
# COMPACT_ATOMS: atom_id res chain seq x y z
N MET A 1 -25.73 -25.40 43.16
CA MET A 1 -24.58 -26.15 43.69
C MET A 1 -24.17 -25.60 45.05
N ASN A 2 -23.51 -26.43 45.85
CA ASN A 2 -22.85 -26.02 47.08
C ASN A 2 -21.36 -25.70 46.84
N CYS A 3 -20.67 -25.15 47.85
CA CYS A 3 -19.26 -24.75 47.72
C CYS A 3 -18.33 -25.93 47.40
N GLY A 4 -18.53 -27.09 48.03
CA GLY A 4 -17.69 -28.27 47.79
C GLY A 4 -17.86 -28.85 46.39
N GLU A 5 -19.07 -28.80 45.84
CA GLU A 5 -19.32 -29.14 44.43
C GLU A 5 -18.63 -28.16 43.48
N PHE A 6 -18.67 -26.86 43.80
CA PHE A 6 -18.01 -25.84 42.98
C PHE A 6 -16.48 -25.98 42.99
N GLU A 7 -15.87 -26.22 44.15
CA GLU A 7 -14.42 -26.43 44.29
C GLU A 7 -13.91 -27.64 43.50
N GLN A 8 -14.71 -28.71 43.38
CA GLN A 8 -14.35 -29.88 42.59
C GLN A 8 -14.31 -29.60 41.08
N VAL A 9 -15.22 -28.74 40.60
CA VAL A 9 -15.31 -28.37 39.17
C VAL A 9 -14.58 -27.06 38.85
N LEU A 10 -13.88 -26.49 39.83
CA LEU A 10 -13.13 -25.24 39.70
C LEU A 10 -11.98 -25.34 38.67
N PRO A 11 -11.21 -26.44 38.58
CA PRO A 11 -10.18 -26.57 37.54
C PRO A 11 -10.77 -26.49 36.13
N ASP A 12 -11.83 -27.26 35.87
CA ASP A 12 -12.52 -27.25 34.57
C ASP A 12 -13.12 -25.87 34.27
N TYR A 13 -13.65 -25.19 35.29
CA TYR A 13 -14.14 -23.82 35.17
C TYR A 13 -13.04 -22.84 34.71
N LEU A 14 -11.83 -22.94 35.28
CA LEU A 14 -10.68 -22.11 34.90
C LEU A 14 -10.18 -22.41 33.48
N GLU A 15 -10.33 -23.65 33.01
CA GLU A 15 -10.03 -24.06 31.62
C GLU A 15 -11.08 -23.58 30.61
N GLY A 16 -12.20 -23.03 31.08
CA GLY A 16 -13.23 -22.41 30.25
C GLY A 16 -14.54 -23.19 30.15
N SER A 17 -14.71 -24.31 30.88
CA SER A 17 -15.98 -25.03 30.92
C SER A 17 -16.94 -24.36 31.90
N GLN A 18 -17.56 -23.26 31.48
CA GLN A 18 -18.46 -22.48 32.32
C GLN A 18 -19.90 -22.93 32.16
N ASN A 19 -20.54 -23.28 33.27
CA ASN A 19 -21.96 -23.61 33.36
C ASN A 19 -22.76 -22.48 34.04
N PRO A 20 -24.04 -22.29 33.68
CA PRO A 20 -24.88 -21.24 34.27
C PRO A 20 -25.04 -21.41 35.79
N ASP A 21 -25.10 -22.65 36.28
CA ASP A 21 -25.21 -22.93 37.71
C ASP A 21 -23.96 -22.50 38.49
N GLN A 22 -22.77 -22.60 37.88
CA GLN A 22 -21.49 -22.19 38.49
C GLN A 22 -21.44 -20.67 38.62
N GLN A 23 -21.86 -19.97 37.56
CA GLN A 23 -21.95 -18.52 37.57
C GLN A 23 -23.00 -18.01 38.57
N ALA A 24 -24.12 -18.73 38.73
CA ALA A 24 -25.12 -18.40 39.73
C ALA A 24 -24.58 -18.56 41.17
N HIS A 25 -23.76 -19.59 41.41
CA HIS A 25 -23.11 -19.79 42.70
C HIS A 25 -22.11 -18.67 43.02
N LEU A 26 -21.22 -18.33 42.07
CA LEU A 26 -20.25 -17.24 42.24
C LEU A 26 -20.90 -15.88 42.51
N LYS A 27 -22.11 -15.63 42.00
CA LYS A 27 -22.86 -14.38 42.28
C LYS A 27 -23.46 -14.34 43.67
N THR A 28 -23.67 -15.49 44.30
CA THR A 28 -24.39 -15.61 45.59
C THR A 28 -23.47 -15.97 46.75
N CYS A 29 -22.32 -16.59 46.47
CA CYS A 29 -21.35 -17.04 47.47
C CYS A 29 -20.06 -16.21 47.38
N SER A 30 -19.85 -15.32 48.36
CA SER A 30 -18.65 -14.47 48.39
C SER A 30 -17.37 -15.27 48.58
N ALA A 31 -17.40 -16.31 49.42
CA ALA A 31 -16.20 -17.13 49.67
C ALA A 31 -15.66 -17.79 48.38
N CYS A 32 -16.54 -18.27 47.51
CA CYS A 32 -16.14 -18.86 46.23
C CYS A 32 -15.73 -17.80 45.19
N SER A 33 -16.36 -16.62 45.20
CA SER A 33 -15.91 -15.51 44.34
C SER A 33 -14.54 -14.98 44.74
N ASP A 34 -14.27 -14.89 46.04
CA ASP A 34 -13.00 -14.42 46.59
C ASP A 34 -11.88 -15.43 46.26
N LEU A 35 -12.15 -16.73 46.45
CA LEU A 35 -11.22 -17.80 46.04
C LEU A 35 -10.90 -17.70 44.54
N LEU A 36 -11.91 -17.52 43.69
CA LEU A 36 -11.70 -17.39 42.25
C LEU A 36 -10.89 -16.13 41.92
N ALA A 37 -11.13 -15.02 42.61
CA ALA A 37 -10.35 -13.80 42.44
C ALA A 37 -8.88 -14.00 42.83
N ASP A 38 -8.61 -14.68 43.94
CA ASP A 38 -7.26 -15.02 44.39
C ASP A 38 -6.51 -15.90 43.39
N LEU A 39 -7.18 -16.94 42.85
CA LEU A 39 -6.57 -17.81 41.84
C LEU A 39 -6.25 -17.06 40.55
N ASN A 40 -7.13 -16.16 40.11
CA ASN A 40 -6.88 -15.30 38.96
C ASN A 40 -5.74 -14.30 39.22
N LEU A 41 -5.64 -13.78 40.45
CA LEU A 41 -4.55 -12.92 40.84
C LEU A 41 -3.21 -13.69 40.79
N ILE A 42 -3.16 -14.88 41.37
CA ILE A 42 -1.97 -15.74 41.35
C ILE A 42 -1.58 -16.08 39.91
N SER A 43 -2.52 -16.48 39.05
CA SER A 43 -2.22 -16.83 37.66
C SER A 43 -1.64 -15.64 36.88
N SER A 44 -2.21 -14.44 37.07
CA SER A 44 -1.71 -13.23 36.44
C SER A 44 -0.31 -12.83 36.92
N GLN A 45 0.00 -13.03 38.20
CA GLN A 45 1.31 -12.73 38.78
C GLN A 45 2.36 -13.80 38.44
N ALA A 46 1.96 -15.06 38.32
CA ALA A 46 2.86 -16.15 37.98
C ALA A 46 3.55 -15.95 36.63
N VAL A 47 2.89 -15.26 35.68
CA VAL A 47 3.50 -14.89 34.39
C VAL A 47 4.76 -14.04 34.57
N LEU A 48 4.83 -13.21 35.61
CA LEU A 48 6.00 -12.36 35.90
C LEU A 48 7.19 -13.15 36.44
N LEU A 49 6.93 -14.30 37.06
CA LEU A 49 7.96 -15.18 37.63
C LEU A 49 8.55 -16.14 36.58
N ARG A 50 7.89 -16.26 35.43
CA ARG A 50 8.32 -17.15 34.37
C ARG A 50 9.54 -16.55 33.67
N GLU A 51 10.67 -17.26 33.71
CA GLU A 51 11.78 -16.98 32.80
C GLU A 51 11.26 -17.02 31.37
N SER A 52 11.69 -16.08 30.52
CA SER A 52 11.17 -15.97 29.15
C SER A 52 11.67 -17.14 28.30
N ASP A 53 11.00 -18.29 28.43
CA ASP A 53 11.17 -19.44 27.55
C ASP A 53 10.47 -19.14 26.23
N GLU A 54 11.18 -18.41 25.37
CA GLU A 54 10.73 -18.13 24.01
C GLU A 54 10.73 -19.45 23.21
N PRO A 55 9.60 -19.86 22.63
CA PRO A 55 9.58 -21.08 21.83
C PRO A 55 10.48 -20.91 20.61
N SER A 56 11.06 -22.04 20.15
CA SER A 56 12.00 -21.99 19.02
C SER A 56 11.38 -21.35 17.77
N THR A 57 12.20 -20.68 16.94
CA THR A 57 11.77 -20.01 15.69
C THR A 57 10.96 -20.93 14.77
N ARG A 58 11.21 -22.24 14.81
CA ARG A 58 10.45 -23.23 14.04
C ARG A 58 8.97 -23.26 14.43
N VAL A 59 8.66 -23.17 15.73
CA VAL A 59 7.28 -23.18 16.23
C VAL A 59 6.53 -21.94 15.75
N TRP A 60 7.17 -20.77 15.79
CA TRP A 60 6.59 -19.53 15.29
C TRP A 60 6.32 -19.55 13.80
N ASN A 61 7.27 -20.03 13.00
CA ASN A 61 7.09 -20.15 11.56
C ASN A 61 5.95 -21.11 11.21
N LEU A 62 5.82 -22.20 11.96
CA LEU A 62 4.72 -23.14 11.78
C LEU A 62 3.38 -22.48 12.12
N LEU A 63 3.29 -21.78 13.25
CA LEU A 63 2.09 -21.08 13.70
C LEU A 63 1.68 -19.99 12.70
N GLU A 64 2.62 -19.18 12.23
CA GLU A 64 2.37 -18.18 11.19
C GLU A 64 1.82 -18.83 9.91
N SER A 65 2.39 -19.96 9.49
CA SER A 65 1.91 -20.68 8.30
C SER A 65 0.49 -21.22 8.48
N GLN A 66 0.12 -21.69 9.69
CA GLN A 66 -1.23 -22.16 10.00
C GLN A 66 -2.22 -20.99 9.99
N LEU A 67 -1.90 -19.90 10.70
CA LEU A 67 -2.75 -18.72 10.80
C LEU A 67 -2.98 -18.03 9.44
N ARG A 68 -1.99 -18.07 8.53
CA ARG A 68 -2.19 -17.63 7.13
C ARG A 68 -3.12 -18.55 6.36
N ARG A 69 -3.06 -19.86 6.57
CA ARG A 69 -3.98 -20.82 5.92
C ARG A 69 -5.41 -20.65 6.43
N GLU A 70 -5.58 -20.39 7.72
CA GLU A 70 -6.88 -20.10 8.34
C GLU A 70 -7.43 -18.72 7.97
N GLY A 71 -6.63 -17.89 7.28
CA GLY A 71 -7.02 -16.54 6.90
C GLY A 71 -7.07 -15.56 8.07
N LEU A 72 -6.52 -15.91 9.24
CA LEU A 72 -6.45 -15.01 10.40
C LEU A 72 -5.39 -13.93 10.22
N ILE A 73 -4.32 -14.24 9.47
CA ILE A 73 -3.29 -13.27 9.08
C ILE A 73 -3.46 -12.94 7.60
N HIS A 74 -4.00 -11.75 7.32
CA HIS A 74 -4.00 -11.20 5.98
C HIS A 74 -2.66 -10.50 5.76
N ALA A 75 -1.89 -10.92 4.75
CA ALA A 75 -0.80 -10.08 4.29
C ALA A 75 -1.39 -8.74 3.87
N PRO A 76 -0.83 -7.59 4.29
CA PRO A 76 -1.31 -6.30 3.81
C PRO A 76 -1.22 -6.32 2.29
N THR A 77 -2.38 -6.27 1.64
CA THR A 77 -2.50 -6.08 0.20
C THR A 77 -2.04 -4.67 -0.10
N LEU A 78 -0.73 -4.45 -0.09
CA LEU A 78 -0.16 -3.29 -0.76
C LEU A 78 -0.63 -3.42 -2.21
N PRO A 79 -1.36 -2.42 -2.75
CA PRO A 79 -1.78 -2.44 -4.14
C PRO A 79 -0.50 -2.51 -4.97
N ARG A 80 -0.23 -3.72 -5.50
CA ARG A 80 0.92 -3.97 -6.36
C ARG A 80 0.72 -3.07 -7.58
N PRO A 81 1.55 -2.05 -7.82
CA PRO A 81 1.37 -1.23 -9.01
C PRO A 81 1.54 -2.14 -10.22
N SER A 82 0.48 -2.26 -11.01
CA SER A 82 0.45 -3.05 -12.23
C SER A 82 1.34 -2.34 -13.26
N TRP A 83 2.60 -2.71 -13.33
CA TRP A 83 3.56 -2.20 -14.32
C TRP A 83 3.02 -2.23 -15.76
N HIS A 84 2.11 -3.15 -16.05
CA HIS A 84 1.43 -3.25 -17.33
C HIS A 84 0.55 -2.03 -17.66
N GLU A 85 -0.14 -1.43 -16.69
CA GLU A 85 -0.96 -0.24 -16.95
C GLU A 85 -0.10 1.00 -17.25
N SER A 86 1.05 1.11 -16.59
CA SER A 86 2.04 2.16 -16.87
C SER A 86 2.59 2.03 -18.30
N LEU A 87 2.98 0.82 -18.71
CA LEU A 87 3.53 0.56 -20.04
C LEU A 87 2.46 0.77 -21.13
N GLN A 88 1.21 0.40 -20.87
CA GLN A 88 0.11 0.49 -21.83
C GLN A 88 -0.32 1.95 -22.06
N ARG A 89 -0.32 2.79 -21.02
CA ARG A 89 -0.50 4.25 -21.15
C ARG A 89 0.61 4.90 -22.00
N TRP A 90 1.85 4.45 -21.83
CA TRP A 90 3.00 4.95 -22.60
C TRP A 90 2.92 4.58 -24.09
N ARG A 91 2.49 3.35 -24.40
CA ARG A 91 2.26 2.90 -25.80
C ARG A 91 1.07 3.61 -26.44
N ALA A 92 -0.02 3.83 -25.70
CA ALA A 92 -1.16 4.58 -26.21
C ALA A 92 -0.79 6.03 -26.59
N ALA A 93 0.10 6.67 -25.83
CA ALA A 93 0.60 8.01 -26.14
C ALA A 93 1.32 8.09 -27.50
N TRP A 94 1.88 6.98 -28.01
CA TRP A 94 2.57 6.93 -29.30
C TRP A 94 1.70 6.39 -30.43
N VAL A 95 0.78 5.47 -30.14
CA VAL A 95 -0.08 4.85 -31.16
C VAL A 95 -1.13 5.82 -31.70
N ILE A 96 -1.71 6.68 -30.86
CA ILE A 96 -2.72 7.67 -31.25
C ILE A 96 -2.18 8.66 -32.31
N PRO A 97 -1.04 9.33 -32.12
CA PRO A 97 -0.50 10.25 -33.13
C PRO A 97 -0.03 9.53 -34.40
N ALA A 98 0.52 8.32 -34.29
CA ALA A 98 0.94 7.54 -35.46
C ALA A 98 -0.26 7.13 -36.34
N ALA A 99 -1.37 6.69 -35.74
CA ALA A 99 -2.59 6.36 -36.45
C ALA A 99 -3.21 7.59 -37.13
N ALA A 100 -3.24 8.73 -36.44
CA ALA A 100 -3.73 9.99 -37.02
C ALA A 100 -2.91 10.43 -38.25
N ALA A 101 -1.57 10.35 -38.18
CA ALA A 101 -0.70 10.68 -39.31
C ALA A 101 -0.91 9.76 -40.52
N MET A 102 -1.11 8.45 -40.28
CA MET A 102 -1.40 7.48 -41.34
C MET A 102 -2.75 7.75 -42.01
N ILE A 103 -3.79 8.12 -41.26
CA ILE A 103 -5.10 8.49 -41.80
C ILE A 103 -5.00 9.76 -42.64
N ILE A 104 -4.26 10.78 -42.18
CA ILE A 104 -4.05 12.03 -42.93
C ILE A 104 -3.30 11.76 -44.24
N ALA A 105 -2.22 10.97 -44.21
CA ALA A 105 -1.45 10.63 -45.40
C ALA A 105 -2.28 9.83 -46.43
N ALA A 106 -3.06 8.86 -45.96
CA ALA A 106 -3.98 8.11 -46.80
C ALA A 106 -5.07 9.00 -47.41
N GLY A 107 -5.61 9.93 -46.62
CA GLY A 107 -6.56 10.94 -47.06
C GLY A 107 -5.99 11.82 -48.18
N ILE A 108 -4.79 12.38 -48.00
CA ILE A 108 -4.11 13.22 -49.02
C ILE A 108 -3.90 12.44 -50.32
N LYS A 109 -3.45 11.18 -50.23
CA LYS A 109 -3.21 10.35 -51.41
C LYS A 109 -4.49 10.02 -52.17
N LEU A 110 -5.59 9.76 -51.46
CA LEU A 110 -6.90 9.48 -52.07
C LEU A 110 -7.60 10.74 -52.58
N TYR A 111 -7.32 11.92 -52.02
CA TYR A 111 -7.93 13.19 -52.44
C TYR A 111 -7.22 13.83 -53.65
N HIS A 112 -6.00 13.38 -53.98
CA HIS A 112 -5.21 13.96 -55.06
C HIS A 112 -5.54 13.58 -56.52
N PRO A 113 -6.50 12.70 -56.87
CA PRO A 113 -6.98 12.60 -58.25
C PRO A 113 -8.28 13.39 -58.38
N THR A 114 -8.22 14.54 -59.06
CA THR A 114 -9.32 15.47 -59.45
C THR A 114 -9.54 16.73 -58.60
N ARG A 115 -8.64 17.71 -58.74
CA ARG A 115 -9.03 19.11 -59.03
C ARG A 115 -7.86 19.88 -59.61
N ALA A 116 -7.93 20.11 -60.91
CA ALA A 116 -7.29 21.23 -61.56
C ALA A 116 -7.99 22.54 -61.12
N GLY A 117 -7.20 23.58 -60.90
CA GLY A 117 -7.66 24.97 -60.77
C GLY A 117 -8.00 25.42 -59.35
N ASP A 118 -7.06 26.04 -58.65
CA ASP A 118 -7.15 27.49 -58.44
C ASP A 118 -5.83 28.06 -57.92
N SER A 119 -5.35 29.06 -58.64
CA SER A 119 -4.22 29.88 -58.27
C SER A 119 -4.74 30.98 -57.34
N SER A 120 -4.35 30.97 -56.06
CA SER A 120 -4.57 32.12 -55.17
C SER A 120 -3.26 32.51 -54.50
N THR A 121 -2.52 33.33 -55.25
CA THR A 121 -1.82 34.53 -54.76
C THR A 121 -1.27 34.49 -53.33
N VAL A 122 0.02 34.14 -53.27
CA VAL A 122 1.10 34.80 -52.55
C VAL A 122 0.69 36.09 -51.81
N ALA A 123 0.68 36.04 -50.47
CA ALA A 123 1.02 37.19 -49.64
C ALA A 123 2.47 37.02 -49.20
N ARG A 124 3.40 37.62 -49.94
CA ARG A 124 4.82 37.73 -49.56
C ARG A 124 4.94 38.88 -48.57
N GLN A 125 4.87 38.57 -47.28
CA GLN A 125 5.32 39.49 -46.25
C GLN A 125 6.80 39.21 -45.99
N SER A 126 7.65 40.02 -46.63
CA SER A 126 9.05 40.15 -46.29
C SER A 126 9.18 41.04 -45.06
N ALA A 127 9.85 40.54 -44.02
CA ALA A 127 10.39 41.35 -42.91
C ALA A 127 11.75 40.79 -42.48
N PRO A 128 12.67 41.64 -41.99
CA PRO A 128 14.09 41.62 -42.34
C PRO A 128 15.00 40.78 -41.41
N ALA A 129 16.20 40.50 -41.92
CA ALA A 129 17.30 39.79 -41.28
C ALA A 129 17.76 40.39 -39.93
N PRO A 130 18.32 39.57 -39.02
CA PRO A 130 18.50 39.90 -37.60
C PRO A 130 19.68 40.84 -37.35
N PRO A 131 19.61 41.76 -36.35
CA PRO A 131 20.81 42.33 -35.77
C PRO A 131 21.43 41.33 -34.79
N THR A 132 22.66 40.92 -35.08
CA THR A 132 23.53 40.21 -34.15
C THR A 132 23.83 41.09 -32.93
N PRO A 133 23.60 40.60 -31.69
CA PRO A 133 24.09 41.31 -30.52
C PRO A 133 25.63 41.16 -30.44
N LYS A 134 26.32 42.30 -30.51
CA LYS A 134 27.74 42.42 -30.21
C LYS A 134 27.89 42.30 -28.69
N ILE A 135 28.58 41.27 -28.22
CA ILE A 135 28.97 41.14 -26.81
C ILE A 135 29.94 42.30 -26.50
N SER A 136 29.54 43.13 -25.54
CA SER A 136 30.24 44.33 -25.08
C SER A 136 31.45 43.95 -24.24
N ALA A 137 32.52 44.73 -24.32
CA ALA A 137 33.81 44.49 -23.66
C ALA A 137 33.75 44.44 -22.11
N GLU A 138 32.59 44.78 -21.53
CA GLU A 138 32.31 44.71 -20.10
C GLU A 138 32.15 43.27 -19.58
N ASP A 139 31.60 42.34 -20.38
CA ASP A 139 31.45 40.94 -19.94
C ASP A 139 32.79 40.19 -19.87
N THR A 140 33.76 40.59 -20.70
CA THR A 140 35.13 40.04 -20.66
C THR A 140 35.91 40.45 -19.41
N ALA A 141 35.54 41.54 -18.73
CA ALA A 141 36.19 41.96 -17.48
C ALA A 141 35.71 41.16 -16.27
N ILE A 142 34.46 40.69 -16.27
CA ILE A 142 33.90 39.89 -15.15
C ILE A 142 34.50 38.47 -15.15
N LEU A 143 34.79 37.90 -16.33
CA LEU A 143 35.42 36.57 -16.45
C LEU A 143 36.87 36.53 -15.92
N ASN A 144 37.61 37.63 -16.00
CA ASN A 144 39.01 37.70 -15.55
C ASN A 144 39.18 38.01 -14.05
N THR A 145 38.09 38.31 -13.33
CA THR A 145 38.14 38.66 -11.90
C THR A 145 37.79 37.47 -10.97
N VAL A 146 37.44 36.30 -11.54
CA VAL A 146 37.14 35.07 -10.78
C VAL A 146 38.28 34.04 -10.86
N ALA A 147 39.36 34.35 -11.60
CA ALA A 147 40.50 33.46 -11.83
C ALA A 147 41.81 33.87 -11.12
N ALA A 148 41.73 34.72 -10.08
CA ALA A 148 42.87 35.12 -9.25
C ALA A 148 42.60 34.82 -7.77
#